data_AF-A0A497ABS4-F1
#
_entry.id   AF-A0A497ABS4-F1
#
_cell.length_a   1.000
_cell.length_b   1.000
_cell.length_c   1.000
_cell.angle_alpha   90.00
_cell.angle_beta   90.00
_cell.angle_gamma   90.00
#
_symmetry.space_group_name_H-M   'P 1'
#
loop_
_entity.id
_entity.type
_entity.pdbx_description
1 polymer ?
#
loop_
_entity_poly.entity_id
_entity_poly.type
_entity_poly.pdbx_seq_one_letter_code
_entity_poly.pdbx_strand_id
1 'polypeptide(L)' 'MSIQITTLSENTVSDEGIVAEWGLSILVKADDHKILFDTGLSFSAAYNAHILGIELSQVEKIILS' A
#
# COMPACT_ATOMS: atom_id res chain seq x y z
N MET A 1 14.07 14.52 7.56
CA MET A 1 13.61 13.19 7.12
C MET A 1 12.09 13.27 7.02
N SER A 2 11.55 13.14 5.82
CA SER A 2 10.10 13.09 5.61
C SER A 2 9.71 11.63 5.41
N ILE A 3 8.73 11.16 6.16
CA ILE A 3 8.16 9.82 6.01
C ILE A 3 6.71 10.01 5.59
N GLN A 4 6.36 9.48 4.42
CA GLN A 4 4.97 9.40 3.98
C GLN A 4 4.53 7.94 4.04
N ILE A 5 3.38 7.73 4.67
CA ILE A 5 2.75 6.42 4.82
C ILE A 5 1.41 6.46 4.07
N THR A 6 1.16 5.45 3.26
CA THR A 6 -0.10 5.29 2.54
C THR A 6 -0.62 3.88 2.75
N THR A 7 -1.80 3.75 3.33
CA THR A 7 -2.47 2.47 3.50
C THR A 7 -3.02 2.01 2.15
N LEU A 8 -2.60 0.85 1.69
CA LEU A 8 -3.06 0.23 0.46
C LEU A 8 -4.07 -0.88 0.70
N SER A 9 -4.05 -1.52 1.87
CA SER A 9 -5.06 -2.51 2.28
C SER A 9 -5.22 -2.43 3.78
N GLU A 10 -6.47 -2.42 4.24
CA GLU A 10 -6.86 -2.59 5.63
C GLU A 10 -8.31 -3.11 5.70
N ASN A 11 -8.74 -3.48 6.90
CA ASN A 11 -10.00 -4.17 7.17
C ASN A 11 -11.26 -3.34 6.90
N THR A 12 -11.13 -2.02 6.76
CA THR A 12 -12.18 -1.05 6.52
C THR A 12 -11.86 -0.12 5.34
N VAL A 13 -12.84 0.67 4.91
CA VAL A 13 -12.66 1.69 3.88
C VAL A 13 -13.72 2.77 4.06
N SER A 14 -13.32 4.03 3.88
CA SER A 14 -14.23 5.18 3.83
C SER A 14 -14.26 5.87 2.47
N ASP A 15 -13.25 5.62 1.64
CA ASP A 15 -13.07 6.30 0.35
C ASP A 15 -13.76 5.55 -0.79
N GLU A 16 -14.39 6.30 -1.69
CA GLU A 16 -15.07 5.74 -2.86
C GLU A 16 -14.07 5.09 -3.83
N GLY A 17 -14.40 3.90 -4.33
CA GLY A 17 -13.59 3.17 -5.31
C GLY A 17 -12.42 2.36 -4.72
N ILE A 18 -12.14 2.50 -3.42
CA ILE A 18 -11.17 1.69 -2.67
C ILE A 18 -11.86 0.44 -2.10
N VAL A 19 -11.13 -0.68 -2.03
CA VAL A 19 -11.63 -1.96 -1.51
C VAL A 19 -10.93 -2.32 -0.20
N ALA A 20 -11.73 -2.65 0.81
CA ALA A 20 -11.25 -3.19 2.09
C ALA A 20 -11.05 -4.71 2.01
N GLU A 21 -10.10 -5.21 2.80
CA GLU A 21 -9.80 -6.63 2.91
C GLU A 21 -9.26 -6.94 4.32
N TRP A 22 -9.53 -8.13 4.86
CA TRP A 22 -8.87 -8.60 6.08
C TRP A 22 -7.39 -8.88 5.80
N GLY A 23 -6.57 -7.86 5.96
CA GLY A 23 -5.13 -7.90 5.72
C GLY A 23 -4.55 -6.49 5.62
N LEU A 24 -3.27 -6.35 5.95
CA LEU A 24 -2.58 -5.06 5.94
C LEU A 24 -1.65 -4.95 4.75
N SER A 25 -1.61 -3.78 4.12
CA SER A 25 -0.52 -3.38 3.23
C SER A 25 -0.32 -1.89 3.29
N ILE A 26 0.93 -1.46 3.42
CA ILE A 26 1.32 -0.06 3.58
C ILE A 26 2.47 0.26 2.62
N LEU A 27 2.30 1.31 1.82
CA LEU A 27 3.41 1.93 1.11
C LEU A 27 4.10 2.96 2.00
N VAL A 28 5.39 2.77 2.23
CA VAL A 28 6.26 3.69 2.95
C VAL A 28 7.19 4.38 1.96
N LYS A 29 7.15 5.71 1.91
CA LYS A 29 8.12 6.54 1.21
C LYS A 29 8.97 7.29 2.24
N ALA A 30 10.27 7.02 2.24
CA ALA A 30 11.22 7.65 3.16
C ALA A 30 12.49 8.03 2.39
N ASP A 31 12.73 9.34 2.27
CA ASP A 31 13.79 9.89 1.41
C ASP A 31 13.71 9.29 -0.02
N ASP A 32 14.76 8.59 -0.46
CA ASP A 32 14.81 7.96 -1.79
C ASP A 32 14.25 6.52 -1.81
N HIS A 33 13.73 6.02 -0.68
CA HIS A 33 13.23 4.65 -0.59
C HIS A 33 11.71 4.56 -0.73
N LYS A 34 11.27 3.58 -1.53
CA LYS A 34 9.88 3.13 -1.63
C LYS A 34 9.79 1.68 -1.20
N ILE A 35 9.15 1.44 -0.07
CA ILE A 35 9.06 0.14 0.58
C ILE A 35 7.59 -0.23 0.70
N LEU A 36 7.23 -1.45 0.30
CA LEU A 36 5.93 -2.03 0.56
C LEU A 36 6.03 -2.90 1.81
N PHE A 37 5.26 -2.59 2.84
CA PHE A 37 5.16 -3.37 4.06
C PHE A 37 3.86 -4.18 4.01
N ASP A 38 3.99 -5.51 4.03
CA ASP A 38 2.93 -6.49 3.75
C ASP A 38 2.17 -6.24 2.43
N THR A 39 1.35 -7.21 2.04
CA THR A 39 0.68 -7.22 0.72
C THR A 39 -0.83 -7.41 0.80
N GLY A 40 -1.42 -7.38 2.00
CA GLY A 40 -2.79 -7.78 2.22
C GLY A 40 -2.97 -9.30 2.04
N LEU A 41 -4.22 -9.75 2.04
CA LEU A 41 -4.56 -11.17 1.90
C LEU A 41 -4.66 -11.60 0.42
N SER A 42 -5.09 -10.72 -0.48
CA SER A 42 -5.32 -11.04 -1.89
C SER A 42 -4.91 -9.88 -2.80
N PHE A 43 -5.86 -9.10 -3.33
CA PHE A 43 -5.61 -8.16 -4.42
C PHE A 43 -5.83 -6.69 -4.06
N SER A 44 -6.41 -6.41 -2.88
CA SER A 44 -6.79 -5.06 -2.45
C SER A 44 -5.62 -4.07 -2.51
N ALA A 45 -4.43 -4.47 -2.06
CA ALA A 45 -3.24 -3.61 -2.08
C ALA A 45 -2.86 -3.16 -3.50
N ALA A 46 -2.84 -4.08 -4.46
CA ALA A 46 -2.51 -3.78 -5.86
C ALA A 46 -3.63 -2.98 -6.54
N TYR A 47 -4.88 -3.34 -6.29
CA TYR A 47 -6.05 -2.64 -6.82
C TYR A 47 -6.11 -1.20 -6.30
N ASN A 48 -5.98 -0.99 -5.00
CA ASN A 48 -6.02 0.34 -4.38
C ASN A 48 -4.82 1.20 -4.82
N ALA A 49 -3.63 0.61 -4.99
CA ALA A 49 -2.50 1.33 -5.56
C ALA A 49 -2.81 1.85 -6.98
N HIS A 50 -3.44 1.04 -7.83
CA HIS A 50 -3.87 1.47 -9.16
C HIS A 50 -4.89 2.62 -9.10
N ILE A 51 -5.91 2.52 -8.24
CA ILE A 51 -6.91 3.59 -8.04
C ILE A 51 -6.27 4.90 -7.54
N LEU A 52 -5.26 4.80 -6.68
CA LEU A 52 -4.51 5.95 -6.14
C LEU A 52 -3.43 6.49 -7.09
N GLY A 53 -3.25 5.91 -8.29
CA GLY A 53 -2.21 6.31 -9.24
C GLY A 53 -0.78 6.01 -8.76
N ILE A 54 -0.63 4.98 -7.92
CA ILE A 54 0.64 4.54 -7.35
C ILE A 54 1.26 3.44 -8.23
N GLU A 55 2.44 3.72 -8.78
CA GLU A 55 3.23 2.76 -9.55
C GLU A 55 4.01 1.80 -8.62
N LEU A 56 3.42 0.64 -8.32
CA LEU A 56 4.08 -0.39 -7.49
C LEU A 56 5.35 -0.96 -8.14
N SER A 57 5.52 -0.82 -9.45
CA SER A 57 6.76 -1.18 -10.18
C SER A 57 8.00 -0.44 -9.67
N GLN A 58 7.83 0.69 -8.98
CA GLN A 58 8.89 1.51 -8.39
C GLN A 58 9.22 1.12 -6.94
N VAL A 59 8.53 0.14 -6.36
CA VAL A 59 8.85 -0.39 -5.03
C VAL A 59 10.15 -1.17 -5.11
N GLU A 60 11.10 -0.82 -4.25
CA GLU A 60 12.43 -1.42 -4.24
C GLU A 60 12.51 -2.65 -3.34
N LYS A 61 11.68 -2.67 -2.28
CA LYS A 61 11.74 -3.65 -1.21
C LYS A 61 10.34 -3.99 -0.73
N ILE A 62 10.12 -5.26 -0.43
CA ILE A 62 8.93 -5.75 0.26
C ILE A 62 9.38 -6.30 1.63
N ILE A 63 8.71 -5.87 2.69
CA ILE A 63 8.92 -6.38 4.06
C ILE A 63 7.66 -7.13 4.46
N LEU A 64 7.82 -8.33 5.00
CA LEU A 64 6.71 -9.18 5.47
C LEU A 64 6.82 -9.36 7.00
N SER A 65 5.73 -9.17 7.73
CA SER A 65 5.65 -9.27 9.19
C SER A 65 5.62 -10.70 9.73
#